data_AF-A0A0L0F175-F1
#
_entry.id   AF-A0A0L0F175-F1
#
_cell.length_a   1.000
_cell.length_b   1.000
_cell.length_c   1.000
_cell.angle_alpha   90.00
_cell.angle_beta   90.00
_cell.angle_gamma   90.00
#
_symmetry.space_group_name_H-M   'P 1'
#
loop_
_entity.id
_entity.type
_entity.pdbx_description
1 polymer ?
#
loop_
_entity_poly.entity_id
_entity_poly.type
_entity_poly.pdbx_seq_one_letter_code
_entity_poly.pdbx_strand_id
1 'polypeptide(L)'
;FVEYLKVRLTVQRVESESPLLFVQNLQNAVAIERKPLRFCSERLSSLLRTLELTDLSDFNTLTRVCHFATLIGTYTEGFSLIIEPYDDRAPAIPNPILHFSCMDA
;
A
#
# COMPACT_ATOMS: atom_id res chain seq x y z
N PHE A 1 -4.64 -3.68 -7.58
CA PHE A 1 -3.92 -3.21 -6.38
C PHE A 1 -4.73 -2.19 -5.59
N VAL A 2 -5.10 -1.04 -6.17
CA VAL A 2 -5.93 -0.01 -5.48
C VAL A 2 -7.23 -0.59 -4.93
N GLU A 3 -7.99 -1.34 -5.73
CA GLU A 3 -9.24 -1.96 -5.24
C GLU A 3 -8.99 -2.98 -4.12
N TYR A 4 -7.89 -3.72 -4.18
CA TYR A 4 -7.51 -4.62 -3.09
C TYR A 4 -7.24 -3.83 -1.80
N LEU A 5 -6.55 -2.68 -1.87
CA LEU A 5 -6.35 -1.81 -0.70
C LEU A 5 -7.67 -1.29 -0.13
N LYS A 6 -8.61 -0.87 -0.98
CA LYS A 6 -9.93 -0.42 -0.53
C LYS A 6 -10.66 -1.53 0.24
N VAL A 7 -10.65 -2.76 -0.27
CA VAL A 7 -11.23 -3.93 0.43
C VAL A 7 -10.52 -4.18 1.77
N ARG A 8 -9.18 -4.07 1.82
CA ARG A 8 -8.43 -4.24 3.07
C ARG A 8 -8.75 -3.17 4.12
N LEU A 9 -9.16 -1.97 3.70
CA LEU A 9 -9.53 -0.87 4.59
C LEU A 9 -10.98 -0.95 5.12
N THR A 10 -11.78 -1.96 4.74
CA THR A 10 -13.16 -2.11 5.27
C THR A 10 -13.26 -2.94 6.56
N VAL A 11 -12.12 -3.38 7.11
CA VAL A 11 -12.06 -4.17 8.35
C VAL A 11 -12.62 -3.39 9.53
N GLN A 12 -13.14 -4.11 10.52
CA GLN A 12 -13.82 -3.52 11.70
C GLN A 12 -12.99 -3.63 12.98
N ARG A 13 -11.86 -4.32 12.91
CA ARG A 13 -10.91 -4.51 14.01
C ARG A 13 -9.51 -4.20 13.53
N VAL A 14 -8.62 -3.88 14.46
CA VAL A 14 -7.20 -3.72 14.14
C VAL A 14 -6.66 -5.04 13.59
N GLU A 15 -6.02 -4.99 12.43
CA GLU A 15 -5.33 -6.12 11.83
C GLU A 15 -3.83 -5.84 11.75
N SER A 16 -3.01 -6.84 12.05
CA SER A 16 -1.56 -6.77 11.89
C SER A 16 -1.09 -8.00 11.12
N GLU A 17 -0.24 -7.79 10.12
CA GLU A 17 0.34 -8.86 9.33
C GLU A 17 1.74 -8.52 8.84
N SER A 18 2.47 -9.56 8.41
CA SER A 18 3.77 -9.40 7.77
C SER A 18 3.60 -8.96 6.30
N PRO A 19 4.59 -8.26 5.73
CA PRO A 19 4.60 -7.90 4.31
C PRO A 19 4.49 -9.14 3.40
N LEU A 20 5.13 -10.25 3.80
CA LEU A 20 5.06 -11.52 3.08
C LEU A 20 3.62 -12.05 2.99
N LEU A 21 2.90 -12.07 4.11
CA LEU A 21 1.51 -12.52 4.16
C LEU A 21 0.60 -11.61 3.34
N PHE A 22 0.77 -10.28 3.43
CA PHE A 22 0.02 -9.34 2.62
C PHE A 22 0.15 -9.63 1.12
N VAL A 23 1.37 -9.89 0.64
CA VAL A 23 1.65 -10.15 -0.78
C VAL A 23 1.09 -11.51 -1.22
N GLN A 24 1.15 -12.54 -0.37
CA GLN A 24 0.49 -13.83 -0.65
C GLN A 24 -1.03 -13.66 -0.78
N ASN A 25 -1.65 -12.93 0.14
CA ASN A 25 -3.09 -12.64 0.11
C ASN A 25 -3.47 -11.82 -1.12
N LEU A 26 -2.66 -10.84 -1.50
CA LEU A 26 -2.83 -10.05 -2.72
C LEU A 26 -2.79 -10.95 -3.97
N GLN A 27 -1.82 -11.85 -4.06
CA GLN A 27 -1.71 -12.77 -5.19
C GLN A 27 -2.94 -13.69 -5.27
N ASN A 28 -3.40 -14.23 -4.15
CA ASN A 28 -4.57 -15.10 -4.10
C ASN A 28 -5.88 -14.37 -4.45
N ALA A 29 -6.04 -13.13 -4.00
CA ALA A 29 -7.28 -12.37 -4.16
C ALA A 29 -7.42 -11.72 -5.55
N VAL A 30 -6.32 -11.22 -6.12
CA VAL A 30 -6.36 -10.40 -7.35
C VAL A 30 -5.28 -10.74 -8.37
N ALA A 31 -4.60 -11.89 -8.23
CA ALA A 31 -3.60 -12.39 -9.18
C ALA A 31 -2.42 -11.43 -9.46
N ILE A 32 -2.08 -10.57 -8.50
CA ILE A 32 -0.90 -9.69 -8.59
C ILE A 32 0.27 -10.35 -7.87
N GLU A 33 1.31 -10.69 -8.63
CA GLU A 33 2.54 -11.28 -8.12
C GLU A 33 3.45 -10.26 -7.43
N ARG A 34 4.37 -10.74 -6.58
CA ARG A 34 5.37 -9.89 -5.91
C ARG A 34 6.30 -9.15 -6.87
N LYS A 35 6.79 -9.83 -7.90
CA LYS A 35 7.84 -9.32 -8.80
C LYS A 35 7.48 -7.97 -9.44
N PRO A 36 6.29 -7.78 -10.06
CA PRO A 36 5.94 -6.49 -10.67
C PRO A 36 5.81 -5.34 -9.65
N LEU A 37 5.41 -5.63 -8.40
CA LEU A 37 5.25 -4.58 -7.38
C LEU A 37 6.54 -3.80 -7.11
N ARG A 38 7.70 -4.47 -7.18
CA ARG A 38 9.02 -3.85 -6.99
C ARG A 38 9.29 -2.70 -7.96
N PHE A 39 8.66 -2.70 -9.12
CA PHE A 39 8.88 -1.72 -10.18
C PHE A 39 7.76 -0.69 -10.28
N CYS A 40 6.74 -0.71 -9.41
CA CYS A 40 5.58 0.19 -9.52
C CYS A 40 5.96 1.68 -9.48
N SER A 41 6.83 2.10 -8.55
CA SER A 41 7.30 3.48 -8.46
C SER A 41 8.04 3.94 -9.72
N GLU A 42 8.98 3.14 -10.20
CA GLU A 42 9.76 3.44 -11.40
C GLU A 42 8.88 3.46 -12.66
N ARG A 43 7.96 2.50 -12.78
CA ARG A 43 7.03 2.40 -13.91
C ARG A 43 6.09 3.60 -13.98
N LEU A 44 5.59 4.07 -12.84
CA LEU A 44 4.78 5.30 -12.78
C LEU A 44 5.62 6.51 -13.17
N SER A 45 6.82 6.66 -12.61
CA SER A 45 7.73 7.76 -12.95
C SER A 45 8.05 7.81 -14.45
N SER A 46 8.32 6.65 -15.06
CA SER A 46 8.50 6.51 -16.50
C SER A 46 7.24 6.90 -17.28
N LEU A 47 6.06 6.44 -16.85
CA LEU A 47 4.80 6.77 -17.50
C LEU A 47 4.52 8.27 -17.51
N LEU A 48 4.64 8.93 -16.36
CA LEU A 48 4.35 10.36 -16.21
C LEU A 48 5.28 11.21 -17.10
N ARG A 49 6.56 10.81 -17.20
CA ARG A 49 7.53 11.42 -18.12
C ARG A 49 7.17 11.21 -19.59
N THR A 50 6.80 9.99 -19.97
CA THR A 50 6.40 9.67 -21.35
C THR A 50 5.13 10.42 -21.78
N LEU A 51 4.22 10.69 -20.85
CA LEU A 51 3.02 11.48 -21.11
C LEU A 51 3.25 13.00 -21.05
N GLU A 52 4.48 13.45 -20.80
CA GLU A 52 4.87 14.86 -20.75
C GLU A 52 4.02 15.70 -19.77
N LEU A 53 3.65 15.11 -18.63
CA LEU A 53 2.85 15.77 -17.61
C LEU A 53 3.70 16.82 -16.87
N THR A 54 3.23 18.06 -16.86
CA THR A 54 3.94 19.21 -16.29
C THR A 54 3.65 19.42 -14.81
N ASP A 55 2.41 19.20 -14.38
CA ASP A 55 2.02 19.24 -12.97
C ASP A 55 1.92 17.82 -12.40
N LEU A 56 2.89 17.46 -11.57
CA LEU A 56 2.93 16.15 -10.91
C LEU A 56 2.20 16.15 -9.56
N SER A 57 1.76 17.31 -9.07
CA SER A 57 1.14 17.43 -7.75
C SER A 57 -0.19 16.67 -7.66
N ASP A 58 -0.93 16.64 -8.77
CA ASP A 58 -2.17 15.87 -8.93
C ASP A 58 -1.96 14.36 -8.76
N PHE A 59 -0.74 13.86 -8.96
CA PHE A 59 -0.39 12.44 -8.89
C PHE A 59 0.21 12.02 -7.55
N ASN A 60 0.32 12.92 -6.57
CA ASN A 60 0.94 12.63 -5.27
C ASN A 60 0.32 11.42 -4.55
N THR A 61 -1.02 11.30 -4.60
CA THR A 61 -1.74 10.17 -3.97
C THR A 61 -1.42 8.85 -4.67
N LEU A 62 -1.40 8.84 -6.00
CA LEU A 62 -1.04 7.67 -6.80
C LEU A 62 0.43 7.29 -6.58
N THR A 63 1.33 8.28 -6.57
CA THR A 63 2.76 8.09 -6.27
C THR A 63 2.95 7.46 -4.89
N ARG A 64 2.21 7.89 -3.87
CA ARG A 64 2.24 7.28 -2.53
C ARG A 64 1.81 5.82 -2.56
N VAL A 65 0.76 5.47 -3.31
CA VAL A 65 0.33 4.08 -3.49
C VAL A 65 1.39 3.24 -4.22
N CYS A 66 2.03 3.79 -5.26
CA CYS A 66 3.10 3.11 -5.99
C CYS A 66 4.36 2.93 -5.14
N HIS A 67 4.71 3.90 -4.30
CA HIS A 67 5.79 3.77 -3.32
C HIS A 67 5.49 2.66 -2.32
N PHE A 68 4.28 2.62 -1.76
CA PHE A 68 3.85 1.52 -0.89
C PHE A 68 3.93 0.16 -1.59
N ALA A 69 3.45 0.05 -2.84
CA ALA A 69 3.57 -1.17 -3.64
C ALA A 69 5.04 -1.60 -3.83
N THR A 70 5.92 -0.66 -4.15
CA THR A 70 7.36 -0.93 -4.28
C THR A 70 7.98 -1.39 -2.97
N LEU A 71 7.68 -0.72 -1.85
CA LEU A 71 8.20 -1.08 -0.54
C LEU A 71 7.76 -2.50 -0.13
N ILE A 72 6.46 -2.82 -0.22
CA ILE A 72 5.95 -4.14 0.18
C ILE A 72 6.41 -5.26 -0.76
N GLY A 73 6.63 -4.98 -2.04
CA GLY A 73 7.23 -5.92 -2.99
C GLY A 73 8.72 -6.17 -2.73
N THR A 74 9.41 -5.20 -2.14
CA THR A 74 10.86 -5.22 -1.89
C THR A 74 11.16 -5.88 -0.54
N TYR A 75 10.65 -5.32 0.55
CA TYR A 75 10.95 -5.72 1.91
C TYR A 75 9.89 -6.71 2.43
N THR A 76 10.27 -7.99 2.49
CA THR A 76 9.39 -9.04 3.04
C THR A 76 9.63 -9.35 4.51
N GLU A 77 10.68 -8.79 5.09
CA GLU A 77 11.14 -8.98 6.47
C GLU A 77 11.56 -7.62 7.04
N GLY A 78 11.60 -7.47 8.37
CA GLY A 78 11.97 -6.22 9.04
C GLY A 78 10.90 -5.12 9.02
N PHE A 79 9.70 -5.41 8.51
CA PHE A 79 8.57 -4.49 8.44
C PHE A 79 7.29 -5.14 8.96
N SER A 80 6.34 -4.31 9.39
CA SER A 80 4.98 -4.72 9.76
C SER A 80 3.93 -3.87 9.03
N LEU A 81 2.77 -4.47 8.77
CA LEU A 81 1.61 -3.79 8.23
C LEU A 81 0.48 -3.83 9.25
N ILE A 82 -0.04 -2.66 9.61
CA ILE A 82 -1.10 -2.52 10.61
C ILE A 82 -2.25 -1.73 9.99
N ILE A 83 -3.47 -2.25 10.08
CA ILE A 83 -4.68 -1.56 9.64
C ILE A 83 -5.50 -1.21 10.87
N GLU A 84 -5.69 0.08 11.10
CA GLU A 84 -6.50 0.64 12.18
C GLU A 84 -7.80 1.16 11.57
N PRO A 85 -8.97 0.57 11.88
CA PRO A 85 -10.24 0.96 11.26
C PRO A 85 -10.83 2.27 11.80
N TYR A 86 -10.41 2.68 12.99
CA TYR A 86 -10.94 3.82 13.74
C TYR A 86 -9.79 4.62 14.36
N ASP A 87 -10.00 5.93 14.53
CA ASP A 87 -9.13 6.77 15.35
C ASP A 87 -9.51 6.60 16.83
N ASP A 88 -8.52 6.40 17.71
CA ASP A 88 -8.71 6.30 19.16
C ASP A 88 -9.48 7.50 19.74
N ARG A 89 -9.36 8.68 19.14
CA ARG A 89 -10.03 9.91 19.57
C ARG A 89 -11.49 9.98 19.12
N ALA A 90 -11.87 9.18 18.12
CA ALA A 90 -13.20 9.19 17.52
C ALA A 90 -13.66 7.77 17.10
N PRO A 91 -13.84 6.83 18.06
CA PRO A 91 -14.07 5.42 17.77
C PRO A 91 -15.41 5.12 17.09
N ALA A 92 -16.35 6.08 17.11
CA ALA A 92 -17.65 5.95 16.43
C ALA A 92 -17.61 6.36 14.95
N ILE A 93 -16.50 6.95 14.47
CA ILE A 93 -16.37 7.47 13.10
C ILE A 93 -15.36 6.59 12.35
N PRO A 94 -15.78 5.82 11.33
CA PRO A 94 -14.86 5.06 10.50
C PRO A 94 -13.81 5.97 9.86
N ASN A 95 -12.54 5.72 10.15
CA ASN A 95 -11.40 6.44 9.57
C ASN A 95 -10.22 5.47 9.41
N PRO A 96 -10.31 4.54 8.45
CA PRO A 96 -9.34 3.46 8.36
C PRO A 96 -7.99 3.96 7.86
N ILE A 97 -6.92 3.60 8.56
CA ILE A 97 -5.54 3.91 8.22
C ILE A 97 -4.74 2.62 8.10
N LEU A 98 -3.94 2.51 7.04
CA LEU A 98 -2.95 1.45 6.87
C LEU A 98 -1.55 2.03 7.11
N HIS A 99 -0.87 1.49 8.11
CA HIS A 99 0.51 1.79 8.45
C HIS A 99 1.42 0.69 7.92
N PHE A 100 2.50 1.09 7.26
CA PHE A 100 3.59 0.21 6.87
C PHE A 100 4.86 0.70 7.56
N SER A 101 5.30 -0.03 8.57
CA SER A 101 6.29 0.42 9.55
C SER A 101 7.55 -0.43 9.51
N CYS A 102 8.72 0.22 9.51
CA CYS A 102 10.01 -0.43 9.70
C CYS A 102 10.15 -0.83 11.17
N MET A 103 10.55 -2.08 11.42
CA MET A 103 10.75 -2.63 12.77
C MET A 103 12.20 -2.49 13.25
N ASP A 104 13.13 -2.24 12.32
CA ASP A 104 14.53 -2.01 12.62
C ASP A 104 14.77 -0.49 12.76
N ALA A 105 14.78 0.01 14.00
CA ALA A 105 15.22 1.35 14.38
C ALA A 105 15.99 1.28 15.71
#